data_AF-A0A2G5VIJ8-F1
#
_entry.id   AF-A0A2G5VIJ8-F1
#
_cell.length_a   1.000
_cell.length_b   1.000
_cell.length_c   1.000
_cell.angle_alpha   90.00
_cell.angle_beta   90.00
_cell.angle_gamma   90.00
#
_symmetry.space_group_name_H-M   'P 1'
#
loop_
_entity.id
_entity.type
_entity.pdbx_description
1 polymer ?
#
loop_
_entity_poly.entity_id
_entity_poly.type
_entity_poly.pdbx_seq_one_letter_code
_entity_poly.pdbx_strand_id
1 'polypeptide(L)'
;MNICRGINRCFFGVLRFGSRLVGNDESISDGPVLMKILDKICVTIAIIKTAWIVTFFFTIQLPFEYQRIDFFPYFCIRLFIGLWLTYSVPYHFWKARQAKPISLPQKTSTGRNCTFCSRSKPSLTSHCRTCDTCIYRRDHHCPWLGQCVGIHNQANFFLFLFNVFLSTVLVLYVEFEFWVENWMTFMEGYDSKLLNPDSMKYSIFTISITISLHLIMISFVVTYVFLVSGGFSIIDSLLQKEGAKPMSLSIIRKRWNQYLTVRRNDSIIRALFVPSDRTVRSLNFN
;
A
#
# COMPACT_ATOMS: atom_id res chain seq x y z
N MET A 1 31.51 3.40 10.72
CA MET A 1 31.46 2.15 9.89
C MET A 1 30.83 0.95 10.61
N ASN A 2 31.02 0.77 11.93
CA ASN A 2 30.50 -0.40 12.67
C ASN A 2 29.03 -0.28 13.12
N ILE A 3 28.52 0.93 13.37
CA ILE A 3 27.11 1.15 13.77
C ILE A 3 26.14 0.83 12.62
N CYS A 4 26.42 1.27 11.39
CA CYS A 4 25.60 0.93 10.22
C CYS A 4 25.58 -0.58 9.91
N ARG A 5 26.66 -1.31 10.22
CA ARG A 5 26.72 -2.78 10.04
C ARG A 5 25.93 -3.52 11.12
N GLY A 6 25.88 -2.99 12.35
CA GLY A 6 25.09 -3.54 13.46
C GLY A 6 23.57 -3.33 13.26
N ILE A 7 23.18 -2.11 12.87
CA ILE A 7 21.79 -1.79 12.51
C ILE A 7 21.34 -2.65 11.33
N ASN A 8 22.18 -2.78 10.28
CA ASN A 8 21.88 -3.69 9.17
C ASN A 8 21.63 -5.12 9.64
N ARG A 9 22.46 -5.71 10.52
CA ARG A 9 22.26 -7.10 10.97
C ARG A 9 20.99 -7.31 11.78
N CYS A 10 20.69 -6.43 12.73
CA CYS A 10 19.49 -6.55 13.56
C CYS A 10 18.21 -6.29 12.73
N PHE A 11 18.26 -5.30 11.85
CA PHE A 11 17.17 -4.93 10.96
C PHE A 11 16.91 -5.96 9.85
N PHE A 12 17.96 -6.51 9.23
CA PHE A 12 17.84 -7.65 8.31
C PHE A 12 17.33 -8.90 9.04
N GLY A 13 17.59 -9.05 10.34
CA GLY A 13 17.02 -10.11 11.18
C GLY A 13 15.49 -10.00 11.30
N VAL A 14 14.98 -8.80 11.60
CA VAL A 14 13.54 -8.51 11.67
C VAL A 14 12.86 -8.65 10.29
N LEU A 15 13.49 -8.17 9.21
CA LEU A 15 12.99 -8.35 7.84
C LEU A 15 13.05 -9.82 7.37
N ARG A 16 14.07 -10.59 7.77
CA ARG A 16 14.11 -12.05 7.55
C ARG A 16 13.03 -12.78 8.32
N PHE A 17 12.72 -12.32 9.53
CA PHE A 17 11.65 -12.89 10.35
C PHE A 17 10.27 -12.63 9.71
N GLY A 18 10.00 -11.39 9.29
CA GLY A 18 8.77 -11.06 8.56
C GLY A 18 8.63 -11.80 7.23
N SER A 19 9.72 -11.97 6.46
CA SER A 19 9.68 -12.73 5.21
C SER A 19 9.56 -14.26 5.40
N ARG A 20 10.00 -14.80 6.54
CA ARG A 20 9.72 -16.20 6.93
C ARG A 20 8.26 -16.39 7.34
N LEU A 21 7.72 -15.49 8.17
CA LEU A 21 6.32 -15.52 8.59
C LEU A 21 5.31 -15.35 7.45
N VAL A 22 5.66 -14.58 6.40
CA VAL A 22 4.71 -14.20 5.34
C VAL A 22 4.89 -14.98 4.03
N GLY A 23 5.98 -15.71 3.78
CA GLY A 23 6.06 -16.30 2.44
C GLY A 23 7.19 -17.23 2.03
N ASN A 24 7.88 -17.92 2.94
CA ASN A 24 8.96 -18.83 2.52
C ASN A 24 9.01 -20.20 3.21
N ASP A 25 8.11 -20.51 4.15
CA ASP A 25 8.16 -21.84 4.76
C ASP A 25 7.57 -22.90 3.82
N GLU A 26 8.51 -23.60 3.17
CA GLU A 26 8.29 -24.73 2.30
C GLU A 26 7.69 -25.96 3.02
N SER A 27 7.39 -25.86 4.31
CA SER A 27 7.08 -26.98 5.23
C SER A 27 5.60 -27.19 5.58
N ILE A 28 4.67 -26.28 5.23
CA ILE A 28 3.26 -26.41 5.64
C ILE A 28 2.41 -26.91 4.45
N SER A 29 1.95 -28.16 4.54
CA SER A 29 1.10 -28.82 3.53
C SER A 29 -0.29 -28.18 3.38
N ASP A 30 -0.85 -27.65 4.48
CA ASP A 30 -2.22 -27.10 4.52
C ASP A 30 -2.28 -25.59 4.28
N GLY A 31 -1.10 -24.95 4.16
CA GLY A 31 -0.95 -23.49 4.01
C GLY A 31 -1.73 -22.90 2.83
N PRO A 32 -1.77 -23.51 1.63
CA PRO A 32 -2.47 -22.92 0.48
C PRO A 32 -3.99 -22.83 0.64
N VAL A 33 -4.63 -23.79 1.34
CA VAL A 33 -6.09 -23.81 1.53
C VAL A 33 -6.52 -22.73 2.50
N LEU A 34 -5.86 -22.65 3.66
CA LEU A 34 -6.10 -21.61 4.66
C LEU A 34 -5.87 -20.21 4.06
N MET A 35 -4.79 -20.03 3.30
CA MET A 35 -4.50 -18.76 2.65
C MET A 35 -5.58 -18.36 1.64
N LYS A 36 -6.16 -19.30 0.89
CA LYS A 36 -7.28 -18.99 -0.03
C LYS A 36 -8.56 -18.58 0.70
N ILE A 37 -8.81 -19.11 1.90
CA ILE A 37 -9.93 -18.66 2.74
C ILE A 37 -9.65 -17.24 3.25
N LEU A 38 -8.42 -17.01 3.76
CA LEU A 38 -7.98 -15.69 4.21
C LEU A 38 -8.04 -14.65 3.09
N ASP A 39 -7.62 -15.00 1.87
CA ASP A 39 -7.71 -14.15 0.69
C ASP A 39 -9.15 -13.67 0.47
N LYS A 40 -10.15 -14.57 0.54
CA LYS A 40 -11.56 -14.20 0.37
C LYS A 40 -12.03 -13.24 1.45
N ILE A 41 -11.67 -13.49 2.71
CA ILE A 41 -12.04 -12.63 3.85
C ILE A 41 -11.40 -11.25 3.69
N CYS A 42 -10.08 -11.19 3.52
CA CYS A 42 -9.33 -9.94 3.39
C CYS A 42 -9.75 -9.11 2.17
N VAL A 43 -9.97 -9.74 1.00
CA VAL A 43 -10.48 -9.05 -0.19
C VAL A 43 -11.87 -8.48 0.05
N THR A 44 -12.76 -9.24 0.72
CA THR A 44 -14.11 -8.76 1.04
C THR A 44 -14.04 -7.53 1.95
N ILE A 45 -13.20 -7.58 3.00
CA ILE A 45 -12.97 -6.44 3.90
C ILE A 45 -12.39 -5.26 3.11
N ALA A 46 -11.42 -5.47 2.22
CA ALA A 46 -10.82 -4.41 1.41
C ALA A 46 -11.85 -3.75 0.47
N ILE A 47 -12.74 -4.53 -0.14
CA ILE A 47 -13.83 -4.01 -0.98
C ILE A 47 -14.79 -3.17 -0.13
N ILE A 48 -15.22 -3.69 1.03
CA ILE A 48 -16.12 -2.96 1.94
C ILE A 48 -15.48 -1.64 2.39
N LYS A 49 -14.20 -1.67 2.78
CA LYS A 49 -13.47 -0.46 3.19
C LYS A 49 -13.27 0.53 2.05
N THR A 50 -13.03 0.06 0.83
CA THR A 50 -12.94 0.91 -0.36
C THR A 50 -14.29 1.58 -0.65
N ALA A 51 -15.40 0.83 -0.56
CA ALA A 51 -16.75 1.37 -0.71
C ALA A 51 -17.12 2.35 0.42
N TRP A 52 -16.66 2.07 1.65
CA TRP A 52 -16.84 2.96 2.79
C TRP A 52 -16.19 4.32 2.58
N ILE A 53 -14.97 4.40 2.03
CA ILE A 53 -14.30 5.67 1.73
C ILE A 53 -15.16 6.55 0.80
N VAL A 54 -15.73 5.93 -0.25
CA VAL A 54 -16.63 6.63 -1.18
C VAL A 54 -17.91 7.07 -0.47
N THR A 55 -18.53 6.18 0.29
CA THR A 55 -19.77 6.47 1.01
C THR A 55 -19.57 7.57 2.06
N PHE A 56 -18.50 7.49 2.85
CA PHE A 56 -18.12 8.48 3.86
C PHE A 56 -17.96 9.86 3.24
N PHE A 57 -17.27 9.95 2.10
CA PHE A 57 -17.09 11.23 1.41
C PHE A 57 -18.43 11.88 1.06
N PHE A 58 -19.37 11.14 0.46
CA PHE A 58 -20.65 11.71 0.02
C PHE A 58 -21.67 11.90 1.15
N THR A 59 -21.63 11.08 2.21
CA THR A 59 -22.65 11.08 3.27
C THR A 59 -22.25 11.86 4.52
N ILE A 60 -20.95 11.99 4.79
CA ILE A 60 -20.44 12.65 5.99
C ILE A 60 -19.60 13.86 5.61
N GLN A 61 -18.53 13.66 4.84
CA GLN A 61 -17.58 14.72 4.57
C GLN A 61 -18.21 15.86 3.75
N LEU A 62 -18.79 15.58 2.59
CA LEU A 62 -19.34 16.62 1.72
C LEU A 62 -20.43 17.47 2.43
N PRO A 63 -21.40 16.90 3.16
CA PRO A 63 -22.33 17.69 3.97
C PRO A 63 -21.65 18.52 5.06
N PHE A 64 -20.65 17.95 5.75
CA PHE A 64 -19.88 18.65 6.79
C PHE A 64 -19.16 19.88 6.22
N GLU A 65 -18.57 19.75 5.03
CA GLU A 65 -17.86 20.82 4.33
C GLU A 65 -18.83 21.89 3.82
N TYR A 66 -19.99 21.48 3.30
CA TYR A 66 -21.01 22.39 2.80
C TYR A 66 -21.56 23.32 3.90
N GLN A 67 -21.72 22.79 5.13
CA GLN A 67 -22.13 23.59 6.28
C GLN A 67 -21.08 24.64 6.71
N ARG A 68 -19.83 24.51 6.26
CA ARG A 68 -18.68 25.36 6.64
C ARG A 68 -18.07 26.07 5.42
N ILE A 69 -18.93 26.52 4.50
CA ILE A 69 -18.50 27.15 3.25
C ILE A 69 -17.90 28.56 3.43
N ASP A 70 -17.69 29.00 4.67
CA ASP A 70 -17.25 30.35 5.04
C ASP A 70 -15.90 30.74 4.41
N PHE A 71 -15.02 29.76 4.10
CA PHE A 71 -13.79 29.97 3.36
C PHE A 71 -13.74 29.14 2.08
N PHE A 72 -14.30 29.70 1.00
CA PHE A 72 -14.47 29.05 -0.30
C PHE A 72 -13.19 28.39 -0.89
N PRO A 73 -11.99 29.01 -0.86
CA PRO A 73 -10.78 28.35 -1.38
C PRO A 73 -10.44 27.05 -0.65
N TYR A 74 -10.65 27.01 0.66
CA TYR A 74 -10.36 25.83 1.48
C TYR A 74 -11.33 24.69 1.22
N PHE A 75 -12.62 25.02 1.11
CA PHE A 75 -13.66 24.10 0.65
C PHE A 75 -13.29 23.47 -0.70
N CYS A 76 -12.89 24.27 -1.68
CA CYS A 76 -12.50 23.79 -3.02
C CYS A 76 -11.32 22.81 -2.97
N ILE A 77 -10.29 23.09 -2.15
CA ILE A 77 -9.13 22.21 -1.98
C ILE A 77 -9.55 20.87 -1.38
N ARG A 78 -10.34 20.88 -0.30
CA ARG A 78 -10.80 19.65 0.37
C ARG A 78 -11.73 18.83 -0.53
N LEU A 79 -12.63 19.49 -1.23
CA LEU A 79 -13.51 18.87 -2.22
C LEU A 79 -12.69 18.18 -3.31
N PHE A 80 -11.68 18.87 -3.86
CA PHE A 80 -10.81 18.30 -4.90
C PHE A 80 -10.03 17.09 -4.38
N ILE A 81 -9.42 17.19 -3.20
CA ILE A 81 -8.66 16.09 -2.58
C ILE A 81 -9.58 14.90 -2.29
N GLY A 82 -10.76 15.14 -1.73
CA GLY A 82 -11.74 14.11 -1.41
C GLY A 82 -12.23 13.39 -2.67
N LEU A 83 -12.66 14.13 -3.69
CA LEU A 83 -13.04 13.56 -4.99
C LEU A 83 -11.88 12.76 -5.61
N TRP A 84 -10.66 13.31 -5.57
CA TRP A 84 -9.48 12.62 -6.07
C TRP A 84 -9.22 11.29 -5.33
N LEU A 85 -9.35 11.25 -4.01
CA LEU A 85 -9.18 10.03 -3.21
C LEU A 85 -10.29 9.01 -3.46
N THR A 86 -11.55 9.44 -3.56
CA THR A 86 -12.69 8.56 -3.86
C THR A 86 -12.55 7.84 -5.20
N TYR A 87 -11.86 8.46 -6.17
CA TYR A 87 -11.51 7.81 -7.43
C TYR A 87 -10.20 7.00 -7.34
N SER A 88 -9.16 7.57 -6.75
CA SER A 88 -7.80 7.01 -6.80
C SER A 88 -7.64 5.73 -5.98
N VAL A 89 -8.28 5.64 -4.80
CA VAL A 89 -8.22 4.45 -3.95
C VAL A 89 -8.81 3.22 -4.67
N PRO A 90 -10.08 3.22 -5.15
CA PRO A 90 -10.64 2.08 -5.85
C PRO A 90 -9.90 1.79 -7.17
N TYR A 91 -9.45 2.82 -7.89
CA TYR A 91 -8.69 2.64 -9.13
C TYR A 91 -7.43 1.80 -8.89
N HIS A 92 -6.59 2.19 -7.93
CA HIS A 92 -5.33 1.50 -7.67
C HIS A 92 -5.54 0.14 -7.03
N PHE A 93 -6.53 -0.01 -6.15
CA PHE A 93 -6.94 -1.31 -5.61
C PHE A 93 -7.32 -2.28 -6.73
N TRP A 94 -8.20 -1.85 -7.63
CA TRP A 94 -8.67 -2.66 -8.76
C TRP A 94 -7.52 -3.04 -9.70
N LYS A 95 -6.69 -2.06 -10.09
CA LYS A 95 -5.54 -2.32 -10.97
C LYS A 95 -4.50 -3.23 -10.34
N ALA A 96 -4.24 -3.11 -9.04
CA ALA A 96 -3.33 -4.01 -8.33
C ALA A 96 -3.88 -5.44 -8.27
N ARG A 97 -5.20 -5.59 -8.11
CA ARG A 97 -5.90 -6.88 -8.01
C ARG A 97 -6.16 -7.58 -9.35
N GLN A 98 -6.17 -6.88 -10.48
CA GLN A 98 -6.47 -7.52 -11.78
C GLN A 98 -5.25 -7.75 -12.65
N ALA A 99 -4.11 -7.22 -12.24
CA ALA A 99 -2.87 -7.37 -12.98
C ALA A 99 -2.46 -8.85 -13.01
N LYS A 100 -2.43 -9.43 -14.21
CA LYS A 100 -1.96 -10.80 -14.41
C LYS A 100 -0.43 -10.84 -14.31
N PRO A 101 0.16 -11.90 -13.73
CA PRO A 101 1.60 -12.12 -13.78
C PRO A 101 2.13 -12.15 -15.21
N ILE A 102 3.35 -11.66 -15.40
CA ILE A 102 4.02 -11.64 -16.71
C ILE A 102 4.33 -13.06 -17.17
N SER A 103 4.15 -13.33 -18.46
CA SER A 103 4.57 -14.57 -19.09
C SER A 103 6.09 -14.73 -19.02
N LEU A 104 6.55 -15.81 -18.40
CA LEU A 104 7.98 -16.14 -18.33
C LEU A 104 8.44 -16.85 -19.60
N PRO A 105 9.70 -16.65 -20.04
CA PRO A 105 10.26 -17.37 -21.17
C PRO A 105 10.34 -18.88 -20.87
N GLN A 106 10.16 -19.72 -21.90
CA GLN A 106 10.16 -21.18 -21.75
C GLN A 106 11.55 -21.75 -21.43
N LYS A 107 12.62 -21.12 -21.92
CA LYS A 107 14.00 -21.57 -21.75
C LYS A 107 14.87 -20.36 -21.44
N THR A 108 15.56 -20.38 -20.30
CA THR A 108 16.61 -19.40 -20.00
C THR A 108 17.93 -20.14 -19.93
N SER A 109 18.97 -19.60 -20.56
CA SER A 109 20.31 -20.23 -20.64
C SER A 109 21.01 -20.33 -19.28
N THR A 110 20.55 -19.57 -18.27
CA THR A 110 21.20 -19.41 -16.96
C THR A 110 20.26 -19.51 -15.75
N GLY A 111 18.96 -19.79 -15.96
CA GLY A 111 17.96 -19.79 -14.89
C GLY A 111 17.82 -21.13 -14.19
N ARG A 112 17.66 -21.10 -12.86
CA ARG A 112 17.34 -22.29 -12.05
C ARG A 112 15.95 -22.80 -12.45
N ASN A 113 15.71 -24.10 -12.32
CA ASN A 113 14.37 -24.66 -12.53
C ASN A 113 13.48 -24.44 -11.31
N CYS A 114 12.18 -24.26 -11.54
CA CYS A 114 11.19 -24.37 -10.48
C CYS A 114 10.83 -25.84 -10.29
N THR A 115 10.90 -26.34 -9.05
CA THR A 115 10.53 -27.72 -8.69
C THR A 115 9.03 -27.97 -8.83
N PHE A 116 8.18 -26.97 -8.62
CA PHE A 116 6.72 -27.07 -8.71
C PHE A 116 6.20 -26.95 -10.15
N CYS A 117 6.72 -26.00 -10.93
CA CYS A 117 6.27 -25.77 -12.30
C CYS A 117 7.03 -26.60 -13.35
N SER A 118 8.13 -27.27 -12.97
CA SER A 118 9.01 -28.02 -13.87
C SER A 118 9.46 -27.24 -15.11
N ARG A 119 9.69 -25.93 -14.94
CA ARG A 119 10.14 -25.02 -16.01
C ARG A 119 11.32 -24.18 -15.54
N SER A 120 12.18 -23.81 -16.48
CA SER A 120 13.26 -22.84 -16.23
C SER A 120 12.65 -21.50 -15.86
N LYS A 121 13.17 -20.88 -14.79
CA LYS A 121 12.71 -19.56 -14.36
C LYS A 121 13.85 -18.54 -14.42
N PRO A 122 13.61 -17.32 -14.95
CA PRO A 122 14.58 -16.24 -14.90
C PRO A 122 15.03 -15.96 -13.46
N SER A 123 16.19 -15.30 -13.32
CA SER A 123 16.63 -14.77 -12.04
C SER A 123 15.53 -13.91 -11.39
N LEU A 124 15.44 -13.91 -10.06
CA LEU A 124 14.43 -13.21 -9.25
C LEU A 124 12.99 -13.73 -9.33
N THR A 125 12.78 -14.82 -10.06
CA THR A 125 11.46 -15.45 -10.10
C THR A 125 11.32 -16.40 -8.92
N SER A 126 10.20 -16.29 -8.22
CA SER A 126 9.86 -17.18 -7.10
C SER A 126 8.48 -17.79 -7.31
N HIS A 127 8.34 -19.07 -6.99
CA HIS A 127 7.06 -19.76 -7.05
C HIS A 127 6.23 -19.40 -5.81
N CYS A 128 4.96 -19.08 -6.00
CA CYS A 128 4.01 -18.95 -4.91
C CYS A 128 3.07 -20.16 -4.92
N ARG A 129 3.08 -20.95 -3.83
CA ARG A 129 2.20 -22.12 -3.70
C ARG A 129 0.72 -21.75 -3.65
N THR A 130 0.37 -20.61 -3.07
CA THR A 130 -1.02 -20.14 -2.98
C THR A 130 -1.59 -19.78 -4.36
N CYS A 131 -0.80 -19.05 -5.16
CA CYS A 131 -1.16 -18.68 -6.53
C CYS A 131 -0.87 -19.77 -7.56
N ASP A 132 -0.14 -20.83 -7.16
CA ASP A 132 0.35 -21.92 -8.00
C ASP A 132 1.03 -21.46 -9.30
N THR A 133 1.89 -20.44 -9.19
CA THR A 133 2.59 -19.89 -10.35
C THR A 133 3.90 -19.21 -9.96
N CYS A 134 4.82 -19.13 -10.92
CA CYS A 134 6.07 -18.40 -10.80
C CYS A 134 5.85 -16.91 -11.08
N ILE A 135 6.15 -16.06 -10.10
CA ILE A 135 6.00 -14.60 -10.20
C ILE A 135 7.38 -13.97 -10.37
N TYR A 136 7.57 -13.20 -11.45
CA TYR A 136 8.81 -12.44 -11.68
C TYR A 136 8.92 -11.27 -10.70
N ARG A 137 10.08 -11.12 -10.04
CA ARG A 137 10.29 -10.17 -8.93
C ARG A 137 9.15 -10.24 -7.91
N ARG A 138 8.80 -11.46 -7.48
CA ARG A 138 7.77 -11.68 -6.46
C ARG A 138 8.21 -11.05 -5.16
N ASP A 139 7.43 -10.11 -4.65
CA ASP A 139 7.63 -9.56 -3.31
C ASP A 139 7.00 -10.49 -2.26
N HIS A 140 5.66 -10.52 -2.19
CA HIS A 140 4.93 -11.34 -1.24
C HIS A 140 3.55 -11.77 -1.80
N HIS A 141 2.90 -12.75 -1.16
CA HIS A 141 1.47 -13.01 -1.40
C HIS A 141 0.66 -12.10 -0.48
N CYS A 142 -0.24 -11.30 -1.04
CA CYS A 142 -1.03 -10.34 -0.28
C CYS A 142 -2.49 -10.81 -0.20
N PRO A 143 -2.98 -11.24 0.99
CA PRO A 143 -4.37 -11.64 1.14
C PRO A 143 -5.36 -10.52 0.84
N TRP A 144 -4.97 -9.26 1.09
CA TRP A 144 -5.80 -8.08 0.80
C TRP A 144 -6.03 -7.86 -0.70
N LEU A 145 -5.14 -8.35 -1.56
CA LEU A 145 -5.35 -8.37 -3.02
C LEU A 145 -5.86 -9.73 -3.54
N GLY A 146 -5.77 -10.78 -2.73
CA GLY A 146 -6.01 -12.17 -3.14
C GLY A 146 -5.03 -12.66 -4.22
N GLN A 147 -3.81 -12.11 -4.26
CA GLN A 147 -2.75 -12.55 -5.17
C GLN A 147 -1.36 -12.05 -4.74
N CYS A 148 -0.33 -12.48 -5.48
CA CYS A 148 1.02 -11.98 -5.30
C CYS A 148 1.21 -10.52 -5.75
N VAL A 149 1.97 -9.77 -4.94
CA VAL A 149 2.60 -8.52 -5.34
C VAL A 149 3.92 -8.85 -6.02
N GLY A 150 4.15 -8.29 -7.21
CA GLY A 150 5.39 -8.40 -7.96
C GLY A 150 5.49 -7.30 -9.00
N ILE A 151 6.39 -7.45 -9.99
CA ILE A 151 6.64 -6.35 -10.95
C ILE A 151 5.40 -5.88 -11.71
N HIS A 152 4.43 -6.77 -11.91
CA HIS A 152 3.22 -6.52 -12.69
C HIS A 152 2.23 -5.58 -11.98
N ASN A 153 2.29 -5.49 -10.65
CA ASN A 153 1.31 -4.73 -9.85
C ASN A 153 1.88 -3.91 -8.69
N GLN A 154 3.18 -4.03 -8.36
CA GLN A 154 3.81 -3.35 -7.23
C GLN A 154 3.58 -1.82 -7.20
N ALA A 155 3.57 -1.17 -8.37
CA ALA A 155 3.32 0.27 -8.46
C ALA A 155 1.90 0.63 -8.01
N ASN A 156 0.89 -0.09 -8.52
CA ASN A 156 -0.50 0.12 -8.12
C ASN A 156 -0.74 -0.29 -6.66
N PHE A 157 -0.08 -1.34 -6.18
CA PHE A 157 -0.17 -1.75 -4.78
C PHE A 157 0.34 -0.67 -3.83
N PHE A 158 1.52 -0.10 -4.09
CA PHE A 158 2.04 1.00 -3.29
C PHE A 158 1.15 2.25 -3.37
N LEU A 159 0.68 2.63 -4.56
CA LEU A 159 -0.20 3.78 -4.72
C LEU A 159 -1.55 3.57 -4.02
N PHE A 160 -2.06 2.34 -3.97
CA PHE A 160 -3.22 1.99 -3.16
C PHE A 160 -2.96 2.26 -1.67
N LEU A 161 -1.86 1.73 -1.11
CA LEU A 161 -1.51 1.95 0.30
C LEU A 161 -1.30 3.45 0.61
N PHE A 162 -0.62 4.16 -0.28
CA PHE A 162 -0.36 5.59 -0.13
C PHE A 162 -1.65 6.41 -0.14
N ASN A 163 -2.58 6.12 -1.05
CA ASN A 163 -3.87 6.83 -1.12
C ASN A 163 -4.81 6.46 0.04
N VAL A 164 -4.77 5.23 0.54
CA VAL A 164 -5.47 4.87 1.78
C VAL A 164 -4.89 5.62 2.97
N PHE A 165 -3.56 5.75 3.06
CA PHE A 165 -2.91 6.59 4.07
C PHE A 165 -3.40 8.06 3.99
N LEU A 166 -3.40 8.67 2.81
CA LEU A 166 -3.92 10.03 2.63
C LEU A 166 -5.41 10.15 2.99
N SER A 167 -6.21 9.12 2.69
CA SER A 167 -7.61 9.08 3.11
C SER A 167 -7.75 9.06 4.64
N THR A 168 -6.91 8.30 5.35
CA THR A 168 -6.92 8.31 6.81
C THR A 168 -6.49 9.65 7.42
N VAL A 169 -5.58 10.40 6.77
CA VAL A 169 -5.25 11.79 7.18
C VAL A 169 -6.49 12.68 7.07
N LEU A 170 -7.19 12.61 5.94
CA LEU A 170 -8.38 13.43 5.69
C LEU A 170 -9.50 13.12 6.69
N VAL A 171 -9.75 11.84 6.98
CA VAL A 171 -10.76 11.43 7.97
C VAL A 171 -10.39 11.91 9.37
N LEU A 172 -9.13 11.73 9.80
CA LEU A 172 -8.67 12.25 11.11
C LEU A 172 -8.83 13.76 11.22
N TYR A 173 -8.59 14.48 10.13
CA TYR A 173 -8.76 15.92 10.11
C TYR A 173 -10.22 16.34 10.28
N VAL A 174 -11.15 15.70 9.56
CA VAL A 174 -12.61 15.94 9.71
C VAL A 174 -13.08 15.57 11.12
N GLU A 175 -12.63 14.44 11.66
CA GLU A 175 -12.96 14.02 13.03
C GLU A 175 -12.42 15.03 14.06
N PHE A 176 -11.21 15.56 13.86
CA PHE A 176 -10.63 16.58 14.74
C PHE A 176 -11.44 17.87 14.76
N GLU A 177 -11.84 18.40 13.59
CA GLU A 177 -12.70 19.59 13.52
C GLU A 177 -14.03 19.37 14.24
N PHE A 178 -14.70 18.25 13.97
CA PHE A 178 -15.93 17.87 14.65
C PHE A 178 -15.74 17.80 16.18
N TRP A 179 -14.64 17.21 16.64
CA TRP A 179 -14.33 17.08 18.06
C TRP A 179 -14.07 18.43 18.73
N VAL A 180 -13.30 19.31 18.10
CA VAL A 180 -12.99 20.64 18.65
C VAL A 180 -14.27 21.45 18.83
N GLU A 181 -15.17 21.44 17.86
CA GLU A 181 -16.46 22.15 17.97
C GLU A 181 -17.32 21.62 19.11
N ASN A 182 -17.54 20.30 19.18
CA ASN A 182 -18.34 19.70 20.24
C ASN A 182 -17.73 19.93 21.63
N TRP A 183 -16.39 19.94 21.72
CA TRP A 183 -15.68 20.25 22.97
C TRP A 183 -15.86 21.72 23.38
N MET A 184 -15.77 22.65 22.43
CA MET A 184 -16.02 24.08 22.70
C MET A 184 -17.46 24.30 23.17
N THR A 185 -18.45 23.70 22.51
CA THR A 185 -19.86 23.77 22.94
C THR A 185 -20.07 23.22 24.35
N PHE A 186 -19.40 22.12 24.69
CA PHE A 186 -19.43 21.55 26.04
C PHE A 186 -18.81 22.51 27.08
N MET A 187 -17.66 23.11 26.77
CA MET A 187 -16.95 24.03 27.68
C MET A 187 -17.68 25.36 27.86
N GLU A 188 -18.41 25.84 26.85
CA GLU A 188 -19.22 27.06 26.90
C GLU A 188 -20.52 26.91 27.71
N GLY A 189 -20.81 25.71 28.23
CA GLY A 189 -21.95 25.48 29.11
C GLY A 189 -23.31 25.55 28.41
N TYR A 190 -23.33 25.44 27.08
CA TYR A 190 -24.57 25.31 26.31
C TYR A 190 -25.26 23.99 26.68
N ASP A 191 -26.60 24.02 26.80
CA ASP A 191 -27.44 23.01 27.47
C ASP A 191 -26.87 21.58 27.45
N SER A 192 -26.35 21.13 28.60
CA SER A 192 -25.78 19.78 28.79
C SER A 192 -26.77 18.65 28.51
N LYS A 193 -28.06 18.97 28.32
CA LYS A 193 -29.09 18.04 27.84
C LYS A 193 -29.02 17.73 26.34
N LEU A 194 -28.34 18.55 25.53
CA LEU A 194 -28.11 18.27 24.10
C LEU A 194 -26.96 17.30 23.84
N LEU A 195 -25.99 17.21 24.75
CA LEU A 195 -24.87 16.27 24.64
C LEU A 195 -25.30 14.90 25.15
N ASN A 196 -25.70 14.02 24.23
CA ASN A 196 -25.99 12.63 24.55
C ASN A 196 -24.69 11.93 25.02
N PRO A 197 -24.61 11.43 26.28
CA PRO A 197 -23.42 10.74 26.78
C PRO A 197 -23.00 9.55 25.89
N ASP A 198 -23.95 8.91 25.23
CA ASP A 198 -23.67 7.80 24.33
C ASP A 198 -23.06 8.28 23.00
N SER A 199 -23.47 9.43 22.45
CA SER A 199 -22.82 9.98 21.24
C SER A 199 -21.36 10.34 21.50
N MET A 200 -21.04 10.84 22.70
CA MET A 200 -19.66 11.10 23.12
C MET A 200 -18.84 9.80 23.18
N LYS A 201 -19.37 8.73 23.81
CA LYS A 201 -18.69 7.42 23.86
C LYS A 201 -18.43 6.85 22.47
N TYR A 202 -19.41 6.91 21.56
CA TYR A 202 -19.24 6.45 20.19
C TYR A 202 -18.17 7.25 19.45
N SER A 203 -18.15 8.58 19.62
CA SER A 203 -17.15 9.45 19.02
C SER A 203 -15.71 9.14 19.50
N ILE A 204 -15.54 8.81 20.79
CA ILE A 204 -14.23 8.42 21.35
C ILE A 204 -13.78 7.08 20.78
N PHE A 205 -14.71 6.14 20.65
CA PHE A 205 -14.42 4.84 20.09
C PHE A 205 -14.04 4.93 18.59
N THR A 206 -14.75 5.74 17.81
CA THR A 206 -14.45 5.93 16.39
C THR A 206 -13.08 6.57 16.18
N ILE A 207 -12.75 7.65 16.90
CA ILE A 207 -11.43 8.29 16.75
C ILE A 207 -10.29 7.36 17.18
N SER A 208 -10.48 6.52 18.21
CA SER A 208 -9.49 5.52 18.62
C SER A 208 -9.21 4.49 17.51
N ILE A 209 -10.26 4.01 16.83
CA ILE A 209 -10.12 3.12 15.68
C ILE A 209 -9.42 3.83 14.52
N THR A 210 -9.82 5.06 14.21
CA THR A 210 -9.25 5.84 13.10
C THR A 210 -7.75 6.09 13.33
N ILE A 211 -7.35 6.48 14.54
CA ILE A 211 -5.94 6.65 14.93
C ILE A 211 -5.18 5.33 14.78
N SER A 212 -5.73 4.24 15.28
CA SER A 212 -5.09 2.91 15.20
C SER A 212 -4.85 2.50 13.74
N LEU A 213 -5.86 2.68 12.88
CA LEU A 213 -5.74 2.43 11.44
C LEU A 213 -4.71 3.35 10.78
N HIS A 214 -4.67 4.62 11.17
CA HIS A 214 -3.70 5.58 10.65
C HIS A 214 -2.26 5.18 10.98
N LEU A 215 -1.99 4.74 12.21
CA LEU A 215 -0.66 4.26 12.62
C LEU A 215 -0.24 3.01 11.85
N ILE A 216 -1.17 2.08 11.58
CA ILE A 216 -0.92 0.92 10.72
C ILE A 216 -0.56 1.38 9.29
N MET A 217 -1.30 2.33 8.74
CA MET A 217 -1.02 2.86 7.40
C MET A 217 0.31 3.62 7.32
N ILE A 218 0.66 4.39 8.36
CA ILE A 218 1.99 5.01 8.50
C ILE A 218 3.07 3.94 8.46
N SER A 219 2.91 2.87 9.25
CA SER A 219 3.88 1.77 9.29
C SER A 219 4.10 1.18 7.90
N PHE A 220 3.03 0.85 7.16
CA PHE A 220 3.16 0.35 5.80
C PHE A 220 3.86 1.33 4.86
N VAL A 221 3.44 2.61 4.82
CA VAL A 221 4.05 3.60 3.92
C VAL A 221 5.52 3.81 4.26
N VAL A 222 5.87 3.97 5.53
CA VAL A 222 7.26 4.14 5.98
C VAL A 222 8.11 2.92 5.63
N THR A 223 7.60 1.70 5.87
CA THR A 223 8.29 0.47 5.49
C THR A 223 8.56 0.43 3.97
N TYR A 224 7.57 0.69 3.12
CA TYR A 224 7.79 0.70 1.67
C TYR A 224 8.74 1.80 1.23
N VAL A 225 8.62 3.00 1.79
CA VAL A 225 9.52 4.11 1.50
C VAL A 225 10.97 3.73 1.85
N PHE A 226 11.17 3.10 3.01
CA PHE A 226 12.47 2.61 3.43
C PHE A 226 12.99 1.49 2.51
N LEU A 227 12.18 0.49 2.18
CA LEU A 227 12.58 -0.65 1.34
C LEU A 227 12.96 -0.21 -0.08
N VAL A 228 12.19 0.71 -0.68
CA VAL A 228 12.43 1.23 -2.02
C VAL A 228 13.61 2.20 -2.03
N SER A 229 13.69 3.12 -1.07
CA SER A 229 14.76 4.12 -1.02
C SER A 229 16.10 3.52 -0.60
N GLY A 230 16.08 2.63 0.38
CA GLY A 230 17.26 1.94 0.91
C GLY A 230 17.80 0.86 -0.02
N GLY A 231 16.99 0.41 -1.00
CA GLY A 231 17.42 -0.67 -1.88
C GLY A 231 17.43 -2.03 -1.18
N PHE A 232 16.48 -2.24 -0.27
CA PHE A 232 16.28 -3.54 0.37
C PHE A 232 15.21 -4.36 -0.35
N SER A 233 14.55 -3.77 -1.35
CA SER A 233 13.65 -4.47 -2.25
C SER A 233 14.40 -5.44 -3.17
N ILE A 234 13.68 -6.41 -3.73
CA ILE A 234 14.21 -7.36 -4.73
C ILE A 234 14.80 -6.63 -5.95
N ILE A 235 14.35 -5.41 -6.25
CA ILE A 235 14.91 -4.56 -7.31
C ILE A 235 16.40 -4.28 -7.07
N ASP A 236 16.84 -4.22 -5.83
CA ASP A 236 18.23 -3.91 -5.51
C ASP A 236 19.13 -5.15 -5.42
N SER A 237 18.58 -6.34 -5.20
CA SER A 237 19.34 -7.58 -5.44
C SER A 237 19.82 -7.68 -6.90
N LEU A 238 19.18 -6.95 -7.82
CA LEU A 238 19.67 -6.76 -9.19
C LEU A 238 20.77 -5.74 -9.30
N LEU A 239 20.63 -4.59 -8.63
CA LEU A 239 21.58 -3.48 -8.71
C LEU A 239 22.84 -3.74 -7.88
N GLN A 240 22.78 -4.62 -6.86
CA GLN A 240 23.92 -5.03 -6.04
C GLN A 240 24.96 -5.85 -6.79
N LYS A 241 24.66 -6.38 -7.97
CA LYS A 241 25.71 -6.91 -8.87
C LYS A 241 26.74 -5.83 -9.26
N GLU A 242 26.40 -4.54 -9.12
CA GLU A 242 27.30 -3.40 -9.37
C GLU A 242 28.00 -2.86 -8.11
N GLY A 243 27.91 -3.53 -6.96
CA GLY A 243 28.51 -3.08 -5.69
C GLY A 243 27.63 -2.07 -4.92
N ALA A 244 27.83 -2.00 -3.59
CA ALA A 244 27.06 -1.13 -2.71
C ALA A 244 27.46 0.35 -2.93
N LYS A 245 26.70 1.05 -3.79
CA LYS A 245 26.89 2.49 -4.02
C LYS A 245 26.38 3.31 -2.82
N PRO A 246 27.06 4.41 -2.44
CA PRO A 246 26.60 5.30 -1.38
C PRO A 246 25.22 5.87 -1.72
N MET A 247 24.37 6.05 -0.70
CA MET A 247 23.00 6.51 -0.89
C MET A 247 23.00 7.99 -1.28
N SER A 248 22.66 8.28 -2.53
CA SER A 248 22.47 9.65 -3.05
C SER A 248 21.03 9.87 -3.51
N LEU A 249 20.58 11.13 -3.53
CA LEU A 249 19.23 11.49 -4.00
C LEU A 249 18.97 11.05 -5.44
N SER A 250 19.98 11.06 -6.31
CA SER A 250 19.86 10.60 -7.69
C SER A 250 19.60 9.10 -7.79
N ILE A 251 20.22 8.29 -6.92
CA ILE A 251 19.98 6.84 -6.83
C ILE A 251 18.56 6.58 -6.29
N ILE A 252 18.16 7.28 -5.23
CA ILE A 252 16.80 7.17 -4.67
C ILE A 252 15.76 7.49 -5.75
N ARG A 253 15.92 8.61 -6.46
CA ARG A 253 15.02 8.99 -7.57
C ARG A 253 14.97 7.93 -8.67
N LYS A 254 16.11 7.34 -9.05
CA LYS A 254 16.15 6.24 -10.03
C LYS A 254 15.38 5.01 -9.55
N ARG A 255 15.57 4.60 -8.28
CA ARG A 255 14.85 3.47 -7.68
C ARG A 255 13.35 3.68 -7.69
N TRP A 256 12.89 4.85 -7.26
CA TRP A 256 11.46 5.18 -7.27
C TRP A 256 10.88 5.25 -8.68
N ASN A 257 11.60 5.83 -9.64
CA ASN A 257 11.15 5.84 -11.02
C ASN A 257 10.95 4.42 -11.59
N GLN A 258 11.86 3.50 -11.25
CA GLN A 258 11.73 2.09 -11.64
C GLN A 258 10.60 1.38 -10.90
N TYR A 259 10.47 1.60 -9.59
CA TYR A 259 9.45 0.97 -8.76
C TYR A 259 8.03 1.39 -9.16
N LEU A 260 7.81 2.69 -9.38
CA LEU A 260 6.54 3.27 -9.83
C LEU A 260 6.31 3.17 -11.34
N THR A 261 7.21 2.52 -12.09
CA THR A 261 7.12 2.35 -13.55
C THR A 261 6.88 3.70 -14.27
N VAL A 262 7.63 4.73 -13.87
CA VAL A 262 7.49 6.08 -14.40
C VAL A 262 7.88 6.08 -15.88
N ARG A 263 6.99 6.60 -16.74
CA ARG A 263 7.24 6.70 -18.18
C ARG A 263 8.35 7.70 -18.44
N ARG A 264 9.09 7.53 -19.54
CA ARG A 264 10.30 8.33 -19.87
C ARG A 264 10.07 9.85 -19.82
N ASN A 265 8.86 10.31 -20.15
CA ASN A 265 8.50 11.73 -20.20
C ASN A 265 7.60 12.19 -19.03
N ASP A 266 7.38 11.33 -18.03
CA ASP A 266 6.54 11.65 -16.87
C ASP A 266 7.40 12.06 -15.66
N SER A 267 6.87 12.99 -14.86
CA SER A 267 7.43 13.30 -13.55
C SER A 267 7.00 12.26 -12.50
N ILE A 268 7.81 12.12 -11.45
CA ILE A 268 7.44 11.27 -10.29
C ILE A 268 6.18 11.79 -9.58
N ILE A 269 5.96 13.11 -9.58
CA ILE A 269 4.76 13.73 -9.00
C ILE A 269 3.52 13.26 -9.76
N ARG A 270 3.56 13.29 -11.09
CA ARG A 270 2.51 12.70 -11.92
C ARG A 270 2.35 11.20 -11.64
N ALA A 271 3.46 10.52 -11.35
CA ALA A 271 3.42 9.10 -11.02
C ALA A 271 2.60 8.79 -9.74
N LEU A 272 2.75 9.66 -8.74
CA LEU A 272 2.10 9.55 -7.43
C LEU A 272 0.63 9.97 -7.46
N PHE A 273 0.32 11.08 -8.15
CA PHE A 273 -0.99 11.73 -8.01
C PHE A 273 -1.92 11.55 -9.21
N VAL A 274 -1.44 11.03 -10.34
CA VAL A 274 -2.30 10.77 -11.51
C VAL A 274 -2.52 9.27 -11.69
N PRO A 275 -3.75 8.77 -11.43
CA PRO A 275 -4.12 7.40 -11.72
C PRO A 275 -3.93 7.10 -13.21
N SER A 276 -3.07 6.13 -13.52
CA SER A 276 -2.81 5.68 -14.88
C SER A 276 -2.43 4.21 -14.88
N ASP A 277 -2.55 3.54 -16.03
CA ASP A 277 -2.21 2.12 -16.11
C ASP A 277 -0.67 1.96 -16.03
N ARG A 278 -0.24 1.37 -14.92
CA ARG A 278 1.14 1.09 -14.54
C ARG A 278 1.46 -0.41 -14.53
N THR A 279 0.54 -1.24 -15.04
CA THR A 279 0.74 -2.69 -15.08
C THR A 279 1.79 -3.05 -16.12
N VAL A 280 2.83 -3.76 -15.69
CA VAL A 280 3.85 -4.31 -16.58
C VAL A 280 3.32 -5.62 -17.17
N ARG A 281 3.12 -5.65 -18.50
CA ARG A 281 2.51 -6.80 -19.20
C ARG A 281 3.54 -7.73 -19.84
N SER A 282 4.71 -7.22 -20.20
CA SER A 282 5.80 -7.98 -20.81
C SER A 282 7.15 -7.39 -20.41
N LEU A 283 8.19 -8.22 -20.49
CA LEU A 283 9.59 -7.83 -20.36
C LEU A 283 10.34 -8.43 -21.55
N ASN A 284 11.25 -7.64 -22.13
CA ASN A 284 12.22 -8.18 -23.08
C ASN A 284 13.33 -8.86 -22.26
N PHE A 285 13.40 -10.18 -22.31
CA PHE A 285 14.40 -11.00 -21.63
C PHE A 285 15.66 -11.24 -22.49
N ASN A 286 15.97 -10.29 -23.39
CA ASN A 286 17.15 -10.35 -24.26
C ASN A 286 18.43 -10.05 -23.48
#